data_AF-A0A7Y1ZYR3-F1
#
_entry.id   AF-A0A7Y1ZYR3-F1
#
_cell.length_a   1.000
_cell.length_b   1.000
_cell.length_c   1.000
_cell.angle_alpha   90.00
_cell.angle_beta   90.00
_cell.angle_gamma   90.00
#
_symmetry.space_group_name_H-M   'P 1'
#
loop_
_entity.id
_entity.type
_entity.pdbx_description
1 polymer ?
#
loop_
_entity_poly.entity_id
_entity_poly.type
_entity_poly.pdbx_seq_one_letter_code
_entity_poly.pdbx_strand_id
1 'polypeptide(L)' 'MNDNPTATSVHREIDRLAWAIERDGIERAGGADIDGIVAHARTTSASPVLIDVLADGTQPANARTRAFGMVALQASRPAA' A
#
# COMPACT_ATOMS: atom_id res chain seq x y z
N MET A 1 17.06 20.60 0.13
CA MET A 1 16.09 19.83 0.92
C MET A 1 14.79 19.90 0.13
N ASN A 2 14.62 18.99 -0.84
CA ASN A 2 13.46 18.99 -1.73
C ASN A 2 12.40 18.09 -1.10
N ASP A 3 11.54 18.66 -0.27
CA ASP A 3 10.34 17.97 0.20
C ASP A 3 9.39 17.85 -1.00
N ASN A 4 9.32 16.67 -1.60
CA ASN A 4 8.35 16.38 -2.64
C ASN A 4 6.97 16.17 -1.96
N PRO A 5 6.01 17.11 -2.07
CA PRO A 5 4.78 17.09 -1.27
C PRO A 5 3.94 15.82 -1.50
N THR A 6 4.09 15.19 -2.66
CA THR A 6 3.42 13.94 -3.03
C THR A 6 3.95 12.74 -2.23
N ALA A 7 5.26 12.67 -1.98
CA ALA A 7 5.88 11.59 -1.20
C ALA A 7 5.43 11.63 0.27
N THR A 8 5.33 12.83 0.85
CA THR A 8 4.78 13.06 2.20
C THR A 8 3.28 12.74 2.28
N SER A 9 2.55 12.84 1.18
CA SER A 9 1.13 12.45 1.13
C SER A 9 0.96 10.93 1.17
N VAL A 10 1.71 10.20 0.34
CA VAL A 10 1.62 8.74 0.25
C VAL A 10 2.07 8.06 1.55
N HIS A 11 3.14 8.54 2.18
CA HIS A 11 3.61 7.94 3.44
C HIS A 11 2.53 8.02 4.54
N ARG A 12 1.84 9.17 4.63
CA ARG A 12 0.71 9.35 5.57
C ARG A 12 -0.48 8.46 5.24
N GLU A 13 -0.73 8.20 3.95
CA GLU A 13 -1.80 7.31 3.50
C GLU A 13 -1.49 5.84 3.83
N ILE A 14 -0.25 5.41 3.62
CA ILE A 14 0.26 4.10 4.04
C ILE A 14 0.12 3.94 5.56
N ASP A 15 0.58 4.92 6.35
CA ASP A 15 0.49 4.86 7.82
C ASP A 15 -0.97 4.79 8.30
N ARG A 16 -1.85 5.61 7.72
CA ARG A 16 -3.28 5.61 8.04
C ARG A 16 -3.90 4.25 7.74
N LEU A 17 -3.59 3.67 6.58
CA LEU A 17 -4.13 2.37 6.19
C LEU A 17 -3.55 1.24 7.04
N ALA A 18 -2.26 1.31 7.41
CA ALA A 18 -1.64 0.36 8.32
C ALA A 18 -2.39 0.33 9.66
N TRP A 19 -2.70 1.50 10.24
CA TRP A 19 -3.51 1.59 11.46
C TRP A 19 -4.92 1.02 11.30
N ALA A 20 -5.57 1.24 10.17
CA ALA A 20 -6.90 0.70 9.89
C ALA A 20 -6.87 -0.83 9.74
N ILE A 21 -5.87 -1.38 9.03
CA ILE A 21 -5.69 -2.83 8.84
C ILE A 21 -5.39 -3.50 10.18
N GLU A 22 -4.53 -2.93 11.01
CA GLU A 22 -4.21 -3.44 12.36
C GLU A 22 -5.47 -3.52 13.24
N ARG A 23 -6.31 -2.48 13.19
CA ARG A 23 -7.51 -2.37 14.03
C ARG A 23 -8.67 -3.24 13.55
N ASP A 24 -8.97 -3.20 12.25
CA ASP A 24 -10.24 -3.68 11.70
C ASP A 24 -10.07 -4.86 10.72
N GLY A 25 -8.84 -5.16 10.32
CA GLY A 25 -8.49 -6.13 9.28
C GLY A 25 -8.56 -5.53 7.87
N ILE A 26 -7.79 -6.09 6.94
CA ILE A 26 -7.70 -5.61 5.55
C ILE A 26 -8.99 -5.79 4.74
N GLU A 27 -9.89 -6.67 5.17
CA GLU A 27 -11.22 -6.84 4.55
C GLU A 27 -12.13 -5.63 4.80
N ARG A 28 -11.86 -4.88 5.88
CA ARG A 28 -12.60 -3.65 6.25
C ARG A 28 -11.90 -2.37 5.82
N ALA A 29 -10.66 -2.46 5.34
CA ALA A 29 -9.99 -1.34 4.70
C ALA A 29 -10.77 -0.94 3.43
N GLY A 30 -11.12 0.35 3.31
CA GLY A 30 -11.91 0.83 2.19
C GLY A 30 -11.20 0.61 0.86
N GLY A 31 -11.91 0.13 -0.16
CA GLY A 31 -11.34 -0.14 -1.49
C GLY A 31 -10.62 1.07 -2.08
N ALA A 32 -11.15 2.28 -1.88
CA ALA A 32 -10.53 3.52 -2.33
C ALA A 32 -9.13 3.78 -1.73
N ASP A 33 -8.89 3.42 -0.46
CA ASP A 33 -7.59 3.61 0.19
C ASP A 33 -6.56 2.58 -0.33
N ILE A 34 -7.01 1.36 -0.61
CA ILE A 34 -6.16 0.31 -1.23
C ILE A 34 -5.82 0.69 -2.67
N ASP A 35 -6.79 1.21 -3.43
CA ASP A 35 -6.62 1.63 -4.82
C ASP A 35 -5.59 2.76 -4.96
N GLY A 36 -5.58 3.71 -4.01
CA GLY A 36 -4.59 4.80 -3.97
C GLY A 36 -3.16 4.27 -3.84
N ILE A 37 -2.95 3.32 -2.92
CA ILE A 37 -1.64 2.68 -2.70
C ILE A 37 -1.25 1.80 -3.90
N VAL A 38 -2.18 1.05 -4.47
CA VAL A 38 -1.96 0.25 -5.68
C VAL A 38 -1.56 1.14 -6.86
N ALA A 39 -2.27 2.25 -7.08
CA ALA A 39 -1.96 3.21 -8.13
C ALA A 39 -0.55 3.79 -7.95
N HIS A 40 -0.19 4.19 -6.72
CA HIS A 40 1.16 4.66 -6.43
C HIS A 40 2.23 3.58 -6.64
N ALA A 41 2.01 2.37 -6.12
CA ALA A 41 2.95 1.25 -6.23
C ALA A 41 3.21 0.85 -7.69
N ARG A 42 2.21 0.97 -8.57
CA ARG A 42 2.38 0.76 -10.03
C ARG A 42 3.30 1.78 -10.69
N THR A 43 3.49 2.95 -10.10
CA THR A 43 4.42 3.97 -10.58
C THR A 43 5.83 3.84 -10.01
N THR A 44 6.05 2.88 -9.10
CA THR A 44 7.35 2.59 -8.49
C THR A 44 7.88 1.22 -8.91
N SER A 45 9.10 0.88 -8.51
CA SER A 45 9.70 -0.45 -8.76
C SER A 45 9.17 -1.54 -7.80
N ALA A 46 7.97 -1.38 -7.25
CA ALA A 46 7.33 -2.37 -6.40
C ALA A 46 6.96 -3.63 -7.22
N SER A 47 6.92 -4.79 -6.56
CA SER A 47 6.68 -6.06 -7.23
C SER A 47 5.27 -6.12 -7.83
N PRO A 48 5.12 -6.36 -9.15
CA PRO A 48 3.80 -6.46 -9.79
C PRO A 48 2.91 -7.53 -9.16
N VAL A 49 3.49 -8.67 -8.78
CA VAL A 49 2.75 -9.78 -8.14
C VAL A 49 2.17 -9.35 -6.79
N LEU A 50 2.93 -8.61 -5.99
CA LEU A 50 2.43 -8.13 -4.69
C LEU A 50 1.34 -7.07 -4.86
N ILE A 51 1.45 -6.22 -5.87
CA ILE A 51 0.43 -5.24 -6.22
C ILE A 51 -0.87 -5.96 -6.62
N ASP A 52 -0.78 -6.98 -7.47
CA ASP A 52 -1.95 -7.73 -7.92
C ASP A 52 -2.62 -8.50 -6.77
N VAL A 53 -1.85 -9.12 -5.88
CA VAL A 53 -2.39 -9.78 -4.67
C VAL A 53 -3.09 -8.77 -3.75
N LEU A 54 -2.54 -7.57 -3.59
CA LEU A 54 -3.15 -6.53 -2.76
C LEU A 54 -4.48 -6.03 -3.35
N ALA A 55 -4.51 -5.84 -4.66
CA ALA A 55 -5.66 -5.33 -5.41
C ALA A 55 -6.80 -6.37 -5.56
N ASP A 56 -6.46 -7.66 -5.55
CA ASP A 56 -7.45 -8.73 -5.69
C ASP A 56 -8.19 -9.00 -4.37
N GLY A 57 -9.40 -8.47 -4.29
CA GLY A 57 -10.31 -8.66 -3.14
C GLY A 57 -10.77 -10.11 -2.93
N THR A 58 -10.54 -11.02 -3.88
CA THR A 58 -10.83 -12.45 -3.74
C THR A 58 -9.70 -13.23 -3.07
N GLN A 59 -8.51 -12.63 -2.95
CA GLN A 59 -7.39 -13.24 -2.24
C GLN A 59 -7.66 -13.32 -0.74
N PRO A 60 -7.12 -14.35 -0.06
CA PRO A 60 -7.22 -14.47 1.39
C PRO A 60 -6.69 -13.22 2.11
N ALA A 61 -7.39 -12.77 3.16
CA ALA A 61 -7.02 -11.58 3.93
C ALA A 61 -5.57 -11.59 4.41
N ASN A 62 -5.07 -12.73 4.88
CA ASN A 62 -3.67 -12.87 5.32
C ASN A 62 -2.66 -12.68 4.18
N ALA A 63 -2.97 -13.10 2.95
CA ALA A 63 -2.14 -12.87 1.79
C ALA A 63 -2.14 -11.39 1.40
N ARG A 64 -3.32 -10.76 1.41
CA ARG A 64 -3.48 -9.33 1.14
C ARG A 64 -2.75 -8.46 2.16
N THR A 65 -2.86 -8.76 3.46
CA THR A 65 -2.13 -8.01 4.53
C THR A 65 -0.62 -8.13 4.38
N ARG A 66 -0.11 -9.32 4.04
CA ARG A 66 1.32 -9.51 3.76
C ARG A 66 1.74 -8.74 2.51
N ALA A 67 0.93 -8.76 1.46
CA ALA A 67 1.18 -8.00 0.25
C ALA A 67 1.22 -6.49 0.54
N PHE A 68 0.28 -5.98 1.33
CA PHE A 68 0.29 -4.59 1.80
C PHE A 68 1.61 -4.23 2.50
N GLY A 69 2.05 -5.00 3.49
CA GLY A 69 3.30 -4.71 4.21
C GLY A 69 4.53 -4.68 3.30
N MET A 70 4.60 -5.60 2.32
CA MET A 70 5.70 -5.64 1.37
C MET A 70 5.65 -4.50 0.35
N VAL A 71 4.45 -4.15 -0.15
CA VAL A 71 4.24 -2.99 -1.03
C VAL A 71 4.59 -1.70 -0.30
N ALA A 72 4.12 -1.53 0.93
CA ALA A 72 4.43 -0.37 1.78
C ALA A 72 5.94 -0.20 1.97
N LEU A 73 6.67 -1.29 2.26
CA LEU A 73 8.13 -1.28 2.40
C LEU A 73 8.85 -0.90 1.09
N GLN A 74 8.35 -1.34 -0.06
CA GLN A 74 8.94 -1.04 -1.36
C GLN A 74 8.65 0.39 -1.81
N ALA A 75 7.42 0.86 -1.59
CA ALA A 75 6.96 2.20 -1.94
C ALA A 75 7.57 3.30 -1.03
N SER A 76 8.00 2.96 0.17
CA SER A 76 8.66 3.89 1.10
C SER A 76 10.18 3.98 0.93
N ARG A 77 10.79 3.15 0.06
CA ARG A 77 12.22 3.28 -0.28
C ARG A 77 12.42 4.43 -1.28
N PRO A 78 13.40 5.32 -1.06
CA PRO A 78 13.77 6.30 -2.08
C PRO A 78 14.27 5.57 -3.34
N ALA A 79 13.89 6.07 -4.51
CA ALA A 79 14.43 5.59 -5.77
C ALA A 79 15.96 5.77 -5.75
N ALA A 80 16.70 4.69 -6.00
CA ALA A 80 18.16 4.68 -6.08
C ALA A 80 18.65 5.43 -7.32
#